data_AF-A0A949LKJ6-F1
#
_entry.id   AF-A0A949LKJ6-F1
#
_cell.length_a   1.000
_cell.length_b   1.000
_cell.length_c   1.000
_cell.angle_alpha   90.00
_cell.angle_beta   90.00
_cell.angle_gamma   90.00
#
_symmetry.space_group_name_H-M   'P 1'
#
loop_
_entity.id
_entity.type
_entity.pdbx_description
1 polymer ?
#
loop_
_entity_poly.entity_id
_entity_poly.type
_entity_poly.pdbx_seq_one_letter_code
_entity_poly.pdbx_strand_id
1 'polypeptide(L)'
;VVVKNGGDKFFDDNKQPTQIAKNAIEFCRSYHVAAKHTMAFGEALVASGLLVDRSADITLKNGQRISFSGFRIIDEEKFNKLPPETLIEWRSKGWLAAAYAHLFSGLHWGTITRMVNDRMPEAAAKPAAKPKK
;
A
#
# COMPACT_ATOMS: atom_id res chain seq x y z
N VAL A 1 -10.34 21.24 7.33
CA VAL A 1 -11.60 21.78 7.86
C VAL A 1 -11.25 22.59 9.10
N VAL A 2 -11.26 23.92 9.02
CA VAL A 2 -11.19 24.76 10.22
C VAL A 2 -12.63 24.95 10.67
N VAL A 3 -12.99 24.38 11.81
CA VAL A 3 -14.35 24.46 12.35
C VAL A 3 -14.57 25.88 12.87
N LYS A 4 -15.62 26.55 12.35
CA LYS A 4 -16.14 27.80 12.89
C LYS A 4 -16.64 27.52 14.30
N ASN A 5 -16.01 28.18 15.28
CA ASN A 5 -16.27 28.14 16.74
C ASN A 5 -15.36 27.17 17.52
N GLY A 6 -14.16 27.67 17.90
CA GLY A 6 -13.33 27.05 18.94
C GLY A 6 -12.19 26.14 18.46
N GLY A 7 -11.62 26.39 17.27
CA GLY A 7 -10.42 25.67 16.83
C GLY A 7 -9.14 26.26 17.43
N ASP A 8 -8.22 25.39 17.85
CA ASP A 8 -6.87 25.78 18.29
C ASP A 8 -6.20 26.68 17.25
N LYS A 9 -5.77 27.88 17.66
CA LYS A 9 -5.05 28.81 16.78
C LYS A 9 -3.77 28.14 16.27
N PHE A 10 -3.35 28.42 15.04
CA PHE A 10 -2.03 27.97 14.55
C PHE A 10 -0.87 28.78 15.15
N PHE A 11 -1.13 30.03 15.51
CA PHE A 11 -0.15 30.92 16.13
C PHE A 11 -0.70 31.49 17.44
N ASP A 12 0.16 31.63 18.44
CA ASP A 12 -0.16 32.34 19.67
C ASP A 12 -0.08 33.87 19.48
N ASP A 13 -0.41 34.61 20.54
CA ASP A 13 -0.44 36.08 20.49
C ASP A 13 0.98 36.69 20.36
N ASN A 14 2.04 35.90 20.61
CA ASN A 14 3.45 36.25 20.37
C ASN A 14 3.94 35.87 18.96
N LYS A 15 3.01 35.50 18.06
CA LYS A 15 3.28 35.05 16.68
C LYS A 15 4.12 33.78 16.60
N GLN A 16 4.17 32.96 17.66
CA GLN A 16 4.85 31.66 17.65
C GLN A 16 3.88 30.54 17.27
N PRO A 17 4.35 29.46 16.62
CA PRO A 17 3.51 28.30 16.33
C PRO A 17 2.99 27.66 17.62
N THR A 18 1.70 27.40 17.70
CA THR A 18 1.10 26.64 18.80
C THR A 18 1.54 25.17 18.76
N GLN A 19 1.27 24.42 19.83
CA GLN A 19 1.66 23.01 19.89
C GLN A 19 1.03 22.18 18.77
N ILE A 20 -0.24 22.43 18.43
CA ILE A 20 -0.91 21.76 17.32
C ILE A 20 -0.23 22.06 15.98
N ALA A 21 0.20 23.30 15.76
CA ALA A 21 0.93 23.70 14.56
C ALA A 21 2.31 23.04 14.50
N LYS A 22 3.05 22.99 15.61
CA LYS A 22 4.34 22.28 15.71
C LYS A 22 4.19 20.79 15.40
N ASN A 23 3.18 20.14 15.96
CA ASN A 23 2.90 18.72 15.72
C ASN A 23 2.54 18.46 14.24
N ALA A 24 1.72 19.32 13.64
CA ALA A 24 1.38 19.21 12.22
C ALA A 24 2.61 19.38 11.32
N ILE A 25 3.48 20.35 11.61
CA ILE A 25 4.75 20.55 10.89
C ILE A 25 5.64 19.30 11.01
N GLU A 26 5.77 18.75 12.22
CA GLU A 26 6.60 17.57 12.44
C GLU A 26 6.04 16.32 11.75
N PHE A 27 4.72 16.16 11.73
CA PHE A 27 4.05 15.12 10.96
C PHE A 27 4.34 15.28 9.47
N CYS A 28 4.17 16.47 8.90
CA CYS A 28 4.46 16.73 7.48
C CYS A 28 5.93 16.44 7.15
N ARG A 29 6.86 16.81 8.03
CA ARG A 29 8.29 16.52 7.87
C ARG A 29 8.56 15.03 7.86
N SER A 30 8.03 14.31 8.86
CA SER A 30 8.20 12.86 8.99
C SER A 30 7.58 12.11 7.82
N TYR A 31 6.38 12.51 7.40
CA TYR A 31 5.70 11.96 6.23
C TYR A 31 6.51 12.18 4.95
N HIS A 32 7.05 13.39 4.73
CA HIS A 32 7.85 13.69 3.55
C HIS A 32 9.13 12.84 3.47
N VAL A 33 9.81 12.65 4.60
CA VAL A 33 10.98 11.77 4.69
C VAL A 33 10.59 10.32 4.36
N ALA A 34 9.51 9.82 4.97
CA ALA A 34 9.03 8.46 4.70
C ALA A 34 8.61 8.29 3.22
N ALA A 35 7.92 9.27 2.64
CA ALA A 35 7.50 9.26 1.24
C ALA A 35 8.71 9.19 0.30
N LYS A 36 9.79 9.95 0.57
CA LYS A 36 11.04 9.84 -0.18
C LYS A 36 11.66 8.45 -0.11
N HIS A 37 11.68 7.84 1.06
CA HIS A 37 12.20 6.47 1.22
C HIS A 37 11.37 5.46 0.41
N THR A 38 10.04 5.58 0.45
CA THR A 38 9.13 4.72 -0.32
C THR A 38 9.30 4.91 -1.83
N MET A 39 9.44 6.14 -2.31
CA MET A 39 9.68 6.43 -3.73
C MET A 39 10.99 5.81 -4.20
N ALA A 40 12.08 6.02 -3.46
CA ALA A 40 13.39 5.46 -3.81
C ALA A 40 13.37 3.92 -3.83
N PHE A 41 12.66 3.28 -2.89
CA PHE A 41 12.48 1.83 -2.91
C PHE A 41 11.66 1.36 -4.12
N GLY A 42 10.55 2.04 -4.42
CA GLY A 42 9.73 1.72 -5.59
C GLY A 42 10.50 1.83 -6.90
N GLU A 43 11.30 2.88 -7.07
CA GLU A 43 12.19 3.06 -8.23
C GLU A 43 13.21 1.92 -8.33
N ALA A 44 13.83 1.53 -7.21
CA ALA A 44 14.77 0.40 -7.19
C ALA A 44 14.11 -0.92 -7.58
N LEU A 45 12.89 -1.21 -7.08
CA LEU A 45 12.14 -2.41 -7.47
C LEU A 45 11.85 -2.46 -8.97
N VAL A 46 11.49 -1.32 -9.57
CA VAL A 46 11.26 -1.19 -11.02
C VAL A 46 12.56 -1.39 -11.79
N ALA A 47 13.63 -0.69 -11.40
CA ALA A 47 14.93 -0.75 -12.05
C ALA A 47 15.54 -2.17 -12.01
N SER A 48 15.33 -2.89 -10.92
CA SER A 48 15.75 -4.29 -10.77
C SER A 48 14.84 -5.30 -11.48
N GLY A 49 13.76 -4.87 -12.14
CA GLY A 49 12.86 -5.76 -12.89
C GLY A 49 12.10 -6.77 -12.02
N LEU A 50 11.94 -6.46 -10.72
CA LEU A 50 11.36 -7.36 -9.73
C LEU A 50 9.82 -7.33 -9.71
N LEU A 51 9.22 -6.27 -10.23
CA LEU A 51 7.77 -6.10 -10.20
C LEU A 51 7.11 -6.84 -11.37
N VAL A 52 6.21 -7.75 -11.04
CA VAL A 52 5.38 -8.50 -12.01
C VAL A 52 3.91 -8.18 -11.79
N ASP A 53 3.15 -8.08 -12.87
CA ASP A 53 1.70 -7.86 -12.77
C ASP A 53 1.02 -9.08 -12.13
N ARG A 54 0.09 -8.82 -11.21
CA ARG A 54 -0.70 -9.85 -10.55
C ARG A 54 -2.18 -9.62 -10.80
N SER A 55 -2.87 -10.70 -11.11
CA SER A 55 -4.32 -10.77 -11.09
C SER A 55 -4.78 -11.90 -10.18
N ALA A 56 -5.97 -11.76 -9.63
CA ALA A 56 -6.62 -12.76 -8.81
C ALA A 56 -8.12 -12.75 -9.08
N ASP A 57 -8.69 -13.94 -9.24
CA ASP A 57 -10.12 -14.11 -9.41
C ASP A 57 -10.72 -14.73 -8.16
N ILE A 58 -11.77 -14.10 -7.65
CA ILE A 58 -12.56 -14.58 -6.53
C ILE A 58 -13.90 -15.04 -7.08
N THR A 59 -14.20 -16.32 -6.91
CA THR A 59 -15.54 -16.85 -7.14
C THR A 59 -16.31 -16.80 -5.82
N LEU A 60 -17.39 -16.02 -5.80
CA LEU A 60 -18.30 -15.89 -4.67
C LEU A 60 -19.20 -17.14 -4.56
N LYS A 61 -19.80 -17.34 -3.38
CA LYS A 61 -20.71 -18.47 -3.10
C LYS A 61 -21.92 -18.54 -4.04
N ASN A 62 -22.37 -17.39 -4.57
CA ASN A 62 -23.47 -17.27 -5.53
C ASN A 62 -23.04 -17.46 -7.00
N GLY A 63 -21.77 -17.81 -7.26
CA GLY A 63 -21.24 -18.02 -8.60
C GLY A 63 -20.76 -16.74 -9.32
N GLN A 64 -20.89 -15.56 -8.71
CA GLN A 64 -20.33 -14.32 -9.26
C GLN A 64 -18.80 -14.35 -9.19
N ARG A 65 -18.13 -13.98 -10.30
CA ARG A 65 -16.68 -13.83 -10.36
C ARG A 65 -16.29 -12.36 -10.22
N ILE A 66 -15.44 -12.05 -9.25
CA ILE A 66 -14.82 -10.74 -9.07
C ILE A 66 -13.35 -10.89 -9.44
N SER A 67 -12.87 -10.08 -10.38
CA SER A 67 -11.46 -10.05 -10.77
C SER A 67 -10.76 -8.85 -10.14
N PHE A 68 -9.66 -9.10 -9.46
CA PHE A 68 -8.73 -8.10 -8.94
C PHE A 68 -7.49 -8.09 -9.83
N SER A 69 -7.20 -6.96 -10.44
CA SER A 69 -6.05 -6.77 -11.32
C SER A 69 -5.56 -5.32 -11.26
N GLY A 70 -4.49 -4.99 -11.99
CA GLY A 70 -3.95 -3.63 -12.05
C GLY A 70 -2.95 -3.30 -10.95
N PHE A 71 -2.40 -4.31 -10.26
CA PHE A 71 -1.34 -4.14 -9.28
C PHE A 71 -0.15 -5.06 -9.60
N ARG A 72 1.01 -4.71 -9.04
CA ARG A 72 2.25 -5.47 -9.18
C ARG A 72 2.71 -6.01 -7.84
N ILE A 73 3.41 -7.13 -7.89
CA ILE A 73 4.05 -7.75 -6.73
C ILE A 73 5.53 -7.98 -6.98
N ILE A 74 6.29 -8.14 -5.91
CA ILE A 74 7.68 -8.63 -6.00
C ILE A 74 7.65 -10.10 -6.42
N ASP A 75 8.37 -10.41 -7.49
CA ASP A 75 8.70 -11.77 -7.90
C ASP A 75 9.79 -12.34 -6.98
N GLU A 76 9.42 -13.34 -6.19
CA GLU A 76 10.31 -13.95 -5.20
C GLU A 76 11.52 -14.65 -5.83
N GLU A 77 11.34 -15.28 -6.99
CA GLU A 77 12.43 -15.97 -7.68
C GLU A 77 13.47 -14.97 -8.18
N LYS A 78 13.02 -13.87 -8.79
CA LYS A 78 13.93 -12.79 -9.22
C LYS A 78 14.59 -12.11 -8.04
N PHE A 79 13.86 -11.88 -6.96
CA PHE A 79 14.41 -11.27 -5.74
C PHE A 79 15.54 -12.12 -5.14
N ASN A 80 15.36 -13.44 -5.05
CA ASN A 80 16.37 -14.36 -4.54
C ASN A 80 17.59 -14.52 -5.47
N LYS A 81 17.46 -14.13 -6.74
CA LYS A 81 18.54 -14.12 -7.74
C LYS A 81 19.23 -12.76 -7.86
N LEU A 82 18.85 -11.77 -7.05
CA LEU A 82 19.54 -10.48 -7.04
C LEU A 82 21.03 -10.66 -6.75
N PRO A 83 21.90 -9.83 -7.35
CA PRO A 83 23.32 -9.86 -7.04
C PRO A 83 23.58 -9.61 -5.54
N PRO A 84 24.54 -10.30 -4.91
CA PRO A 84 24.83 -10.15 -3.48
C PRO A 84 25.12 -8.71 -3.04
N GLU A 85 25.80 -7.94 -3.88
CA GLU A 85 26.11 -6.53 -3.65
C GLU A 85 24.84 -5.68 -3.55
N THR A 86 23.84 -5.95 -4.39
CA THR A 86 22.53 -5.28 -4.35
C THR A 86 21.81 -5.61 -3.04
N LEU A 87 21.84 -6.87 -2.60
CA LEU A 87 21.23 -7.28 -1.34
C LEU A 87 21.90 -6.60 -0.13
N ILE A 88 23.23 -6.45 -0.15
CA ILE A 88 23.97 -5.72 0.89
C ILE A 88 23.59 -4.24 0.90
N GLU A 89 23.53 -3.60 -0.27
CA GLU A 89 23.09 -2.22 -0.41
C GLU A 89 21.66 -2.05 0.14
N TRP A 90 20.74 -2.91 -0.27
CA TRP A 90 19.33 -2.86 0.14
C TRP A 90 19.15 -3.10 1.63
N ARG A 91 20.02 -3.92 2.25
CA ARG A 91 20.08 -4.08 3.70
C ARG A 91 20.44 -2.77 4.38
N SER A 92 21.46 -2.07 3.89
CA SER A 92 21.91 -0.79 4.47
C SER A 92 20.84 0.30 4.39
N LYS A 93 20.01 0.25 3.34
CA LYS A 93 18.87 1.16 3.14
C LYS A 93 17.58 0.73 3.89
N GLY A 94 17.60 -0.43 4.55
CA GLY A 94 16.43 -0.99 5.25
C GLY A 94 15.35 -1.57 4.32
N TRP A 95 15.62 -1.72 3.03
CA TRP A 95 14.64 -2.14 2.03
C TRP A 95 14.30 -3.62 2.07
N LEU A 96 15.22 -4.47 2.56
CA LEU A 96 14.94 -5.91 2.67
C LEU A 96 13.75 -6.21 3.58
N ALA A 97 13.59 -5.48 4.69
CA ALA A 97 12.45 -5.66 5.59
C ALA A 97 11.12 -5.37 4.88
N ALA A 98 11.07 -4.31 4.07
CA ALA A 98 9.89 -3.97 3.27
C ALA A 98 9.61 -5.01 2.17
N ALA A 99 10.66 -5.51 1.49
CA ALA A 99 10.53 -6.55 0.47
C ALA A 99 9.96 -7.85 1.07
N TYR A 100 10.50 -8.33 2.19
CA TYR A 100 9.99 -9.51 2.87
C TYR A 100 8.58 -9.32 3.41
N ALA A 101 8.26 -8.15 3.98
CA ALA A 101 6.90 -7.85 4.42
C ALA A 101 5.90 -7.91 3.26
N HIS A 102 6.28 -7.41 2.08
CA HIS A 102 5.46 -7.50 0.88
C HIS A 102 5.24 -8.96 0.45
N LEU A 103 6.30 -9.77 0.36
CA LEU A 103 6.20 -11.20 0.04
C LEU A 103 5.31 -11.96 1.04
N PHE A 104 5.53 -11.73 2.34
CA PHE A 104 4.73 -12.32 3.41
C PHE A 104 3.26 -11.93 3.34
N SER A 105 2.96 -10.67 3.00
CA SER A 105 1.57 -10.22 2.81
C SER A 105 0.88 -10.99 1.69
N GLY A 106 1.60 -11.36 0.62
CA GLY A 106 1.08 -12.15 -0.49
C GLY A 106 0.60 -13.55 -0.08
N LEU A 107 1.26 -14.17 0.91
CA LEU A 107 0.85 -15.48 1.45
C LEU A 107 -0.54 -15.46 2.09
N HIS A 108 -1.03 -14.28 2.47
CA HIS A 108 -2.34 -14.11 3.11
C HIS A 108 -3.48 -13.95 2.10
N TRP A 109 -3.20 -13.95 0.79
CA TRP A 109 -4.21 -13.73 -0.24
C TRP A 109 -5.38 -14.71 -0.18
N GLY A 110 -5.10 -15.99 0.06
CA GLY A 110 -6.15 -17.01 0.22
C GLY A 110 -7.03 -16.77 1.45
N THR A 111 -6.43 -16.27 2.54
CA THR A 111 -7.16 -15.91 3.76
C THR A 111 -8.04 -14.68 3.54
N ILE A 112 -7.54 -13.64 2.88
CA ILE A 112 -8.31 -12.44 2.54
C ILE A 112 -9.49 -12.81 1.63
N THR A 113 -9.24 -13.61 0.59
CA THR A 113 -10.27 -14.08 -0.34
C THR A 113 -11.37 -14.84 0.39
N ARG A 114 -11.02 -15.72 1.33
CA ARG A 114 -11.98 -16.44 2.18
C ARG A 114 -12.79 -15.47 3.05
N MET A 115 -12.13 -14.52 3.71
CA MET A 115 -12.79 -13.50 4.55
C MET A 115 -13.77 -12.64 3.74
N VAL A 116 -13.43 -12.29 2.50
CA VAL A 116 -14.34 -11.59 1.58
C VAL A 116 -15.56 -12.47 1.29
N ASN A 117 -15.36 -13.74 0.93
CA ASN A 117 -16.44 -14.70 0.68
C ASN A 117 -17.36 -14.94 1.89
N ASP A 118 -16.85 -14.80 3.11
CA ASP A 118 -17.63 -14.99 4.33
C ASP A 118 -18.38 -13.73 4.78
N ARG A 119 -17.88 -12.54 4.44
CA ARG A 119 -18.47 -11.24 4.84
C ARG A 119 -19.38 -10.63 3.81
N MET A 120 -19.30 -11.01 2.53
CA MET A 120 -20.19 -10.48 1.50
C MET A 120 -21.60 -11.09 1.66
N PRO A 121 -22.63 -10.28 1.94
CA PRO A 121 -24.00 -10.75 2.00
C PRO A 121 -24.50 -11.15 0.62
N GLU A 122 -25.34 -12.18 0.56
CA GLU A 122 -25.93 -12.74 -0.67
C GLU A 122 -26.65 -11.68 -1.54
N ALA A 123 -27.15 -10.60 -0.91
CA ALA A 123 -27.92 -9.53 -1.53
C ALA A 123 -27.12 -8.37 -2.17
N ALA A 124 -25.80 -8.28 -1.98
CA ALA A 124 -24.98 -7.24 -2.62
C ALA A 124 -24.63 -7.55 -4.09
N ALA A 125 -24.98 -8.75 -4.57
CA ALA A 125 -24.69 -9.23 -5.91
C ALA A 125 -25.79 -8.82 -6.91
N LYS A 126 -25.78 -7.55 -7.34
CA LYS A 126 -26.45 -7.21 -8.60
C LYS A 126 -25.56 -7.67 -9.78
N PRO A 127 -26.15 -8.29 -10.82
CA PRO A 127 -25.37 -8.82 -11.92
C PRO A 127 -24.74 -7.69 -12.73
N ALA A 128 -23.45 -7.84 -13.06
CA ALA A 128 -22.80 -6.99 -14.06
C ALA A 128 -23.52 -7.17 -15.40
N ALA A 129 -23.98 -6.05 -15.98
CA ALA A 129 -24.65 -6.05 -17.27
C ALA A 129 -23.74 -6.65 -18.36
N LYS A 130 -24.32 -7.51 -19.21
CA LYS A 130 -23.61 -8.22 -20.28
C LYS A 130 -22.86 -7.24 -21.21
N PRO A 131 -21.65 -7.57 -21.69
CA PRO A 131 -20.96 -6.76 -22.68
C PRO A 131 -21.77 -6.73 -23.98
N LYS A 132 -21.94 -5.54 -24.56
CA LYS A 132 -22.55 -5.36 -25.88
C LYS A 132 -21.65 -6.03 -26.94
N LYS A 133 -22.28 -6.80 -27.83
CA LYS A 133 -21.65 -7.44 -29.00
C LYS A 133 -21.04 -6.42 -29.94
#